data_AF-A0A7J6RGC0-F1
#
_entry.id   AF-A0A7J6RGC0-F1
#
_cell.length_a   1.000
_cell.length_b   1.000
_cell.length_c   1.000
_cell.angle_alpha   90.00
_cell.angle_beta   90.00
_cell.angle_gamma   90.00
#
_symmetry.space_group_name_H-M   'P 1'
#
loop_
_entity.id
_entity.type
_entity.pdbx_description
1 polymer ?
#
loop_
_entity_poly.entity_id
_entity_poly.type
_entity_poly.pdbx_seq_one_letter_code
_entity_poly.pdbx_strand_id
1 'polypeptide(L)'
;ILHGLEVLVFDSRRDVRTSAIDKLFECLSSQIDDFDNDTLLMIFNGVLSPLFDDMLHLLTPGNRPTATPPAEKGTATTTDQGVTSSTCLSAVSALTRLVDKRFDRLGFLLPQILSLLGACIHHESEAVARIGVEAEKQLLLAIGGRCSDSQWMKIADHLHKLFNSTLPSELTR
;
A
#
# COMPACT_ATOMS: atom_id res chain seq x y z
N ILE A 1 13.42 -15.37 -4.98
CA ILE A 1 13.61 -13.93 -4.64
C ILE A 1 12.33 -13.35 -4.02
N LEU A 2 11.16 -13.57 -4.63
CA LEU A 2 9.86 -13.10 -4.10
C LEU A 2 9.53 -13.57 -2.68
N HIS A 3 9.65 -14.88 -2.41
CA HIS A 3 9.37 -15.42 -1.07
C HIS A 3 10.35 -14.91 0.01
N GLY A 4 11.58 -14.54 -0.37
CA GLY A 4 12.54 -13.94 0.55
C GLY A 4 12.21 -12.49 0.92
N LEU A 5 11.57 -11.76 0.00
CA LEU A 5 11.08 -10.40 0.24
C LEU A 5 9.78 -10.39 1.04
N GLU A 6 8.88 -11.32 0.74
CA GLU A 6 7.66 -11.59 1.52
C GLU A 6 8.03 -11.86 2.99
N VAL A 7 8.95 -12.80 3.26
CA VAL A 7 9.41 -13.13 4.61
C VAL A 7 10.03 -11.92 5.34
N LEU A 8 10.76 -11.03 4.65
CA LEU A 8 11.36 -9.84 5.25
C LEU A 8 10.35 -8.72 5.51
N VAL A 9 9.35 -8.59 4.66
CA VAL A 9 8.27 -7.59 4.80
C VAL A 9 7.26 -8.03 5.87
N PHE A 10 7.15 -9.33 6.12
CA PHE A 10 6.35 -9.91 7.21
C PHE A 10 7.16 -10.33 8.44
N ASP A 11 8.43 -9.92 8.52
CA ASP A 11 9.31 -10.22 9.66
C ASP A 11 8.71 -9.69 10.97
N SER A 12 8.87 -10.41 12.09
CA SER A 12 8.32 -10.00 13.39
C SER A 12 8.84 -8.63 13.86
N ARG A 13 10.02 -8.21 13.41
CA ARG A 13 10.68 -6.99 13.85
C ARG A 13 10.29 -5.79 13.00
N ARG A 14 9.62 -4.82 13.62
CA ARG A 14 9.18 -3.56 13.00
C ARG A 14 10.28 -2.80 12.26
N ASP A 15 11.48 -2.70 12.83
CA ASP A 15 12.60 -1.97 12.24
C ASP A 15 13.15 -2.68 11.00
N VAL A 16 13.12 -4.01 11.00
CA VAL A 16 13.55 -4.85 9.88
C VAL A 16 12.54 -4.73 8.75
N ARG A 17 11.24 -4.83 9.03
CA ARG A 17 10.18 -4.64 8.02
C ARG A 17 10.28 -3.28 7.35
N THR A 18 10.39 -2.22 8.15
CA THR A 18 10.45 -0.85 7.63
C THR A 18 11.72 -0.64 6.79
N SER A 19 12.87 -1.12 7.27
CA SER A 19 14.14 -1.05 6.52
C SER A 19 14.12 -1.89 5.24
N ALA A 20 13.44 -3.04 5.24
CA ALA A 20 13.32 -3.91 4.08
C ALA A 20 12.44 -3.26 3.00
N ILE A 21 11.30 -2.68 3.40
CA ILE A 21 10.43 -1.88 2.53
C ILE A 21 11.22 -0.71 1.95
N ASP A 22 11.86 0.10 2.78
CA ASP A 22 12.63 1.26 2.32
C ASP A 22 13.73 0.84 1.33
N LYS A 23 14.51 -0.21 1.65
CA LYS A 23 15.54 -0.74 0.74
C LYS A 23 14.97 -1.29 -0.56
N LEU A 24 13.80 -1.93 -0.53
CA LEU A 24 13.13 -2.41 -1.74
C LEU A 24 12.75 -1.23 -2.64
N PHE A 25 12.12 -0.20 -2.08
CA PHE A 25 11.73 0.99 -2.83
C PHE A 25 12.96 1.79 -3.31
N GLU A 26 14.05 1.82 -2.55
CA GLU A 26 15.32 2.41 -2.98
C GLU A 26 15.98 1.64 -4.14
N CYS A 27 16.06 0.32 -4.05
CA CYS A 27 16.55 -0.53 -5.14
C CYS A 27 15.70 -0.37 -6.39
N LEU A 28 14.37 -0.40 -6.24
CA LEU A 28 13.43 -0.19 -7.34
C LEU A 28 13.61 1.20 -7.96
N SER A 29 13.77 2.24 -7.13
CA SER A 29 14.03 3.62 -7.60
C SER A 29 15.34 3.73 -8.38
N SER A 30 16.38 3.01 -7.97
CA SER A 30 17.69 3.02 -8.61
C SER A 30 17.66 2.32 -9.97
N GLN A 31 16.97 1.19 -10.06
CA GLN A 31 16.92 0.34 -11.26
C GLN A 31 15.76 0.67 -12.21
N ILE A 32 14.90 1.65 -11.88
CA ILE A 32 13.68 1.94 -12.65
C ILE A 32 13.92 2.37 -14.10
N ASP A 33 15.10 2.93 -14.38
CA ASP A 33 15.48 3.37 -15.72
C ASP A 33 15.92 2.20 -16.60
N ASP A 34 16.42 1.12 -15.98
CA ASP A 34 16.89 -0.10 -16.65
C ASP A 34 15.72 -1.02 -17.03
N PHE A 35 14.57 -0.87 -16.37
CA PHE A 35 13.37 -1.66 -16.65
C PHE A 35 12.54 -1.04 -17.78
N ASP A 36 12.06 -1.90 -18.68
CA ASP A 36 11.04 -1.57 -19.66
C ASP A 36 9.64 -1.48 -19.01
N ASN A 37 8.69 -0.91 -19.73
CA ASN A 37 7.35 -0.66 -19.22
C ASN A 37 6.61 -1.97 -18.86
N ASP A 38 6.83 -3.05 -19.61
CA ASP A 38 6.16 -4.33 -19.34
C ASP A 38 6.74 -4.97 -18.07
N THR A 39 8.06 -4.91 -17.87
CA THR A 39 8.69 -5.35 -16.63
C THR A 39 8.21 -4.54 -15.42
N LEU A 40 8.13 -3.21 -15.54
CA LEU A 40 7.61 -2.36 -14.45
C LEU A 40 6.15 -2.70 -14.12
N LEU A 41 5.32 -2.95 -15.13
CA LEU A 41 3.94 -3.36 -14.95
C LEU A 41 3.83 -4.75 -14.30
N MET A 42 4.71 -5.68 -14.67
CA MET A 42 4.83 -6.99 -14.04
C MET A 42 5.27 -6.88 -12.57
N ILE A 43 6.21 -5.99 -12.24
CA ILE A 43 6.64 -5.74 -10.87
C ILE A 43 5.49 -5.14 -10.05
N PHE A 44 4.79 -4.15 -10.60
CA PHE A 44 3.67 -3.52 -9.89
C PHE A 44 2.52 -4.49 -9.65
N ASN A 45 2.09 -5.23 -10.67
CA ASN A 45 0.94 -6.14 -10.56
C ASN A 45 1.29 -7.48 -9.90
N GLY A 46 2.51 -7.98 -10.10
CA GLY A 46 2.95 -9.29 -9.62
C GLY A 46 3.68 -9.28 -8.29
N VAL A 47 4.18 -8.11 -7.84
CA VAL A 47 4.96 -8.00 -6.58
C VAL A 47 4.36 -6.96 -5.66
N LEU A 48 4.23 -5.71 -6.10
CA LEU A 48 3.75 -4.65 -5.21
C LEU A 48 2.27 -4.84 -4.85
N SER A 49 1.40 -5.12 -5.83
CA SER A 49 -0.02 -5.31 -5.56
C SER A 49 -0.27 -6.48 -4.59
N PRO A 50 0.29 -7.69 -4.78
CA PRO A 50 0.12 -8.78 -3.82
C PRO A 50 0.73 -8.47 -2.46
N LEU A 51 1.90 -7.83 -2.41
CA LEU A 51 2.56 -7.46 -1.15
C LEU A 51 1.72 -6.48 -0.32
N PHE A 52 1.06 -5.52 -0.96
CA PHE A 52 0.11 -4.64 -0.29
C PHE A 52 -1.16 -5.39 0.11
N ASP A 53 -1.70 -6.25 -0.76
CA ASP A 53 -2.90 -7.06 -0.47
C ASP A 53 -2.68 -7.97 0.75
N ASP A 54 -1.55 -8.68 0.81
CA ASP A 54 -1.15 -9.51 1.94
C ASP A 54 -1.01 -8.68 3.23
N MET A 55 -0.42 -7.48 3.14
CA MET A 55 -0.35 -6.55 4.27
C MET A 55 -1.74 -6.11 4.75
N LEU A 56 -2.64 -5.78 3.82
CA LEU A 56 -4.02 -5.41 4.13
C LEU A 56 -4.78 -6.59 4.75
N HIS A 57 -4.64 -7.79 4.19
CA HIS A 57 -5.25 -9.02 4.69
C HIS A 57 -4.80 -9.34 6.13
N LEU A 58 -3.55 -9.08 6.49
CA LEU A 58 -3.05 -9.22 7.86
C LEU A 58 -3.55 -8.12 8.82
N LEU A 59 -3.93 -6.96 8.28
CA LEU A 59 -4.49 -5.83 9.03
C LEU A 59 -6.01 -5.89 9.19
N THR A 60 -6.67 -6.81 8.49
CA THR A 60 -8.10 -7.14 8.59
C THR A 60 -8.40 -7.75 9.98
N PRO A 61 -9.11 -7.05 10.89
CA PRO A 61 -9.55 -7.60 12.18
C PRO A 61 -10.28 -8.95 12.05
N GLY A 62 -9.62 -10.02 12.51
CA GLY A 62 -10.14 -11.39 12.51
C GLY A 62 -9.28 -12.40 11.75
N ASN A 63 -8.37 -11.92 10.89
CA ASN A 63 -7.45 -12.74 10.11
C ASN A 63 -6.09 -12.98 10.76
N ARG A 64 -5.94 -12.62 12.05
CA ARG A 64 -4.77 -13.03 12.81
C ARG A 64 -4.80 -14.55 12.89
N PRO A 65 -3.76 -15.26 12.39
CA PRO A 65 -3.73 -16.71 12.49
C PRO A 65 -3.93 -17.08 13.96
N THR A 66 -5.03 -17.77 14.23
CA THR A 66 -5.37 -18.31 15.54
C THR A 66 -4.33 -19.36 15.89
N ALA A 67 -3.18 -18.93 16.40
CA ALA A 67 -2.32 -19.80 17.17
C ALA A 67 -3.01 -20.02 18.52
N THR A 68 -3.89 -21.01 18.59
CA THR A 68 -4.22 -21.65 19.87
C THR A 68 -3.24 -22.79 20.09
N PRO A 69 -2.74 -22.96 21.33
CA PRO A 69 -3.31 -24.02 22.16
C PRO A 69 -3.93 -23.44 23.44
N PRO A 70 -4.82 -24.19 24.11
CA PRO A 70 -5.51 -23.73 25.30
C PRO A 70 -4.64 -23.95 26.54
N ALA A 71 -4.04 -22.91 27.10
CA ALA A 71 -3.60 -22.96 28.50
C ALA A 71 -3.35 -21.55 29.08
N GLU A 72 -4.12 -21.25 30.12
CA GLU A 72 -3.64 -20.65 31.37
C GLU A 72 -3.41 -19.13 31.44
N LYS A 73 -4.18 -18.55 32.37
CA LYS A 73 -4.05 -17.19 32.90
C LYS A 73 -2.60 -16.89 33.26
N GLY A 74 -2.02 -15.91 32.60
CA GLY A 74 -0.78 -15.28 33.01
C GLY A 74 -0.63 -13.98 32.25
N THR A 75 -0.48 -12.89 32.99
CA THR A 75 -0.23 -11.53 32.50
C THR A 75 0.91 -11.51 31.47
N ALA A 76 0.57 -11.58 30.19
CA ALA A 76 1.51 -11.37 29.10
C ALA A 76 1.06 -10.12 28.36
N THR A 77 1.84 -9.06 28.51
CA THR A 77 1.92 -7.97 27.54
C THR A 77 2.15 -8.58 26.16
N THR A 78 1.06 -8.83 25.43
CA THR A 78 1.06 -9.24 24.04
C THR A 78 1.67 -8.08 23.25
N THR A 79 2.99 -8.11 23.12
CA THR A 79 3.66 -7.32 22.09
C THR A 79 3.14 -7.88 20.78
N ASP A 80 2.21 -7.14 20.19
CA ASP A 80 1.60 -7.40 18.89
C ASP A 80 2.68 -7.25 17.81
N GLN A 81 3.54 -8.28 17.66
CA GLN A 81 4.72 -8.29 16.78
C GLN A 81 4.37 -8.51 15.29
N GLY A 82 3.10 -8.36 14.91
CA GLY A 82 2.62 -8.51 13.54
C GLY A 82 2.74 -7.25 12.68
N VAL A 83 2.26 -7.33 11.43
CA VAL A 83 2.04 -6.16 10.57
C VAL A 83 1.05 -5.22 11.28
N THR A 84 1.39 -3.94 11.33
CA THR A 84 0.58 -2.91 12.01
C THR A 84 0.16 -1.83 11.02
N SER A 85 -0.87 -1.05 11.33
CA SER A 85 -1.28 0.08 10.48
C SER A 85 -0.12 1.04 10.22
N SER A 86 0.82 1.17 11.16
CA SER A 86 2.04 1.94 10.93
C SER A 86 3.04 1.31 9.94
N THR A 87 3.05 -0.01 9.77
CA THR A 87 3.81 -0.67 8.68
C THR A 87 3.19 -0.35 7.32
N CYS A 88 1.85 -0.36 7.24
CA CYS A 88 1.13 0.11 6.07
C CYS A 88 1.44 1.59 5.78
N LEU A 89 1.43 2.47 6.80
CA LEU A 89 1.83 3.86 6.63
C LEU A 89 3.25 4.00 6.04
N SER A 90 4.22 3.25 6.54
CA SER A 90 5.59 3.27 5.98
C SER A 90 5.62 2.79 4.53
N ALA A 91 4.93 1.69 4.20
CA ALA A 91 4.86 1.15 2.84
C ALA A 91 4.23 2.14 1.85
N VAL A 92 3.08 2.70 2.22
CA VAL A 92 2.37 3.68 1.41
C VAL A 92 3.20 4.96 1.25
N SER A 93 3.85 5.43 2.32
CA SER A 93 4.74 6.60 2.25
C SER A 93 5.95 6.36 1.34
N ALA A 94 6.53 5.16 1.38
CA ALA A 94 7.62 4.77 0.48
C ALA A 94 7.16 4.72 -0.99
N LEU A 95 5.96 4.21 -1.24
CA LEU A 95 5.33 4.23 -2.57
C LEU A 95 5.14 5.67 -3.07
N THR A 96 4.54 6.55 -2.27
CA THR A 96 4.34 7.95 -2.66
C THR A 96 5.67 8.66 -2.97
N ARG A 97 6.71 8.42 -2.16
CA ARG A 97 8.06 8.96 -2.40
C ARG A 97 8.70 8.42 -3.69
N LEU A 98 8.51 7.14 -4.00
CA LEU A 98 9.00 6.56 -5.25
C LEU A 98 8.33 7.23 -6.46
N VAL A 99 7.00 7.36 -6.42
CA VAL A 99 6.24 7.96 -7.52
C VAL A 99 6.59 9.44 -7.68
N ASP A 100 6.74 10.18 -6.59
CA ASP A 100 7.20 11.57 -6.63
C ASP A 100 8.57 11.72 -7.31
N LYS A 101 9.54 10.87 -6.95
CA LYS A 101 10.91 10.94 -7.52
C LYS A 101 10.98 10.50 -8.98
N ARG A 102 10.18 9.52 -9.39
CA ARG A 102 10.29 8.84 -10.68
C ARG A 102 9.02 8.95 -11.52
N PHE A 103 8.25 10.03 -11.32
CA PHE A 103 6.96 10.23 -12.00
C PHE A 103 7.07 10.17 -13.52
N ASP A 104 8.17 10.65 -14.11
CA ASP A 104 8.38 10.63 -15.56
C ASP A 104 8.41 9.20 -16.14
N ARG A 105 8.87 8.22 -15.36
CA ARG A 105 8.87 6.80 -15.73
C ARG A 105 7.62 6.08 -15.25
N LEU A 106 7.08 6.46 -14.09
CA LEU A 106 5.94 5.78 -13.46
C LEU A 106 4.57 6.33 -13.88
N GLY A 107 4.52 7.44 -14.61
CA GLY A 107 3.28 8.12 -14.96
C GLY A 107 2.28 7.27 -15.74
N PHE A 108 2.73 6.22 -16.45
CA PHE A 108 1.84 5.28 -17.13
C PHE A 108 1.16 4.29 -16.17
N LEU A 109 1.80 3.99 -15.02
CA LEU A 109 1.30 3.11 -13.95
C LEU A 109 0.40 3.83 -12.95
N LEU A 110 0.08 5.10 -13.19
CA LEU A 110 -0.81 5.88 -12.34
C LEU A 110 -2.13 5.16 -11.98
N PRO A 111 -2.83 4.46 -12.90
CA PRO A 111 -4.04 3.73 -12.54
C PRO A 111 -3.80 2.60 -11.53
N GLN A 112 -2.66 1.93 -11.62
CA GLN A 112 -2.28 0.82 -10.73
C GLN A 112 -1.94 1.35 -9.34
N ILE A 113 -1.22 2.47 -9.27
CA ILE A 113 -0.91 3.17 -8.02
C ILE A 113 -2.20 3.64 -7.33
N LEU A 114 -3.10 4.29 -8.09
CA LEU A 114 -4.39 4.75 -7.58
C LEU A 114 -5.27 3.57 -7.12
N SER A 115 -5.28 2.46 -7.86
CA SER A 115 -6.01 1.25 -7.43
C SER A 115 -5.49 0.70 -6.11
N LEU A 116 -4.18 0.71 -5.90
CA LEU A 116 -3.54 0.22 -4.68
C LEU A 116 -3.85 1.14 -3.48
N LEU A 117 -3.80 2.46 -3.68
CA LEU A 117 -4.24 3.43 -2.66
C LEU A 117 -5.75 3.30 -2.38
N GLY A 118 -6.55 3.11 -3.42
CA GLY A 118 -7.98 2.86 -3.32
C GLY A 118 -8.28 1.62 -2.48
N ALA A 119 -7.50 0.53 -2.61
CA ALA A 119 -7.63 -0.65 -1.76
C ALA A 119 -7.35 -0.35 -0.27
N CYS A 120 -6.36 0.51 0.01
CA CYS A 120 -6.14 0.99 1.38
C CYS A 120 -7.32 1.83 1.91
N ILE A 121 -7.92 2.67 1.07
CA ILE A 121 -9.04 3.54 1.45
C ILE A 121 -10.33 2.76 1.75
N HIS A 122 -10.60 1.70 1.00
CA HIS A 122 -11.77 0.82 1.21
C HIS A 122 -11.57 -0.20 2.34
N HIS A 123 -10.39 -0.23 2.97
CA HIS A 123 -10.09 -1.20 4.00
C HIS A 123 -10.95 -0.99 5.25
N GLU A 124 -11.42 -2.08 5.87
CA GLU A 124 -12.33 -2.08 7.02
C GLU A 124 -11.74 -1.42 8.29
N SER A 125 -10.41 -1.41 8.40
CA SER A 125 -9.70 -0.69 9.46
C SER A 125 -9.67 0.82 9.18
N GLU A 126 -10.34 1.62 10.01
CA GLU A 126 -10.34 3.10 9.93
C GLU A 126 -8.91 3.67 9.88
N ALA A 127 -7.98 3.08 10.64
CA ALA A 127 -6.59 3.51 10.66
C ALA A 127 -5.94 3.39 9.28
N VAL A 128 -6.17 2.27 8.57
CA VAL A 128 -5.64 2.00 7.23
C VAL A 128 -6.33 2.87 6.18
N ALA A 129 -7.66 3.03 6.27
CA ALA A 129 -8.41 3.91 5.39
C ALA A 129 -7.90 5.36 5.47
N ARG A 130 -7.69 5.88 6.68
CA ARG A 130 -7.14 7.23 6.90
C ARG A 130 -5.73 7.38 6.33
N ILE A 131 -4.89 6.35 6.46
CA ILE A 131 -3.55 6.32 5.86
C ILE A 131 -3.65 6.38 4.33
N GLY A 132 -4.54 5.60 3.73
CA GLY A 132 -4.78 5.59 2.30
C GLY A 132 -5.20 6.97 1.76
N VAL A 133 -6.17 7.61 2.43
CA VAL A 133 -6.66 8.95 2.04
C VAL A 133 -5.55 10.00 2.14
N GLU A 134 -4.79 10.01 3.24
CA GLU A 134 -3.69 10.97 3.40
C GLU A 134 -2.62 10.75 2.34
N ALA A 135 -2.30 9.49 2.03
CA ALA A 135 -1.31 9.16 1.02
C ALA A 135 -1.73 9.53 -0.40
N GLU A 136 -3.00 9.33 -0.76
CA GLU A 136 -3.55 9.78 -2.04
C GLU A 136 -3.47 11.30 -2.15
N LYS A 137 -3.84 12.02 -1.08
CA LYS A 137 -3.70 13.49 -1.04
C LYS A 137 -2.24 13.92 -1.24
N GLN A 138 -1.30 13.30 -0.51
CA GLN A 138 0.13 13.61 -0.63
C GLN A 138 0.66 13.29 -2.03
N LEU A 139 0.23 12.18 -2.63
CA LEU A 139 0.58 11.81 -3.99
C LEU A 139 0.10 12.88 -4.97
N LEU A 140 -1.17 13.26 -4.92
CA LEU A 140 -1.76 14.26 -5.81
C LEU A 140 -1.09 15.62 -5.70
N LEU A 141 -0.73 16.06 -4.49
CA LEU A 141 0.02 17.29 -4.28
C LEU A 141 1.44 17.21 -4.89
N ALA A 142 2.09 16.05 -4.84
CA ALA A 142 3.44 15.84 -5.37
C ALA A 142 3.48 15.71 -6.90
N ILE A 143 2.50 15.03 -7.50
CA ILE A 143 2.47 14.77 -8.95
C ILE A 143 1.65 15.79 -9.73
N GLY A 144 0.78 16.56 -9.07
CA GLY A 144 -0.23 17.39 -9.73
C GLY A 144 0.34 18.39 -10.73
N GLY A 145 1.51 18.98 -10.42
CA GLY A 145 2.20 19.91 -11.32
C GLY A 145 2.87 19.26 -12.54
N ARG A 146 3.03 17.93 -12.55
CA ARG A 146 3.65 17.15 -13.64
C ARG A 146 2.65 16.29 -14.41
N CYS A 147 1.40 16.21 -13.94
CA CYS A 147 0.36 15.42 -14.58
C CYS A 147 -0.09 16.06 -15.89
N SER A 148 -0.14 15.24 -16.95
CA SER A 148 -0.81 15.59 -18.21
C SER A 148 -2.34 15.57 -18.06
N ASP A 149 -3.06 16.20 -18.99
CA ASP A 149 -4.54 16.19 -19.01
C ASP A 149 -5.10 14.77 -19.00
N SER A 150 -4.47 13.84 -19.72
CA SER A 150 -4.87 12.43 -19.75
C SER A 150 -4.71 11.73 -18.40
N GLN A 151 -3.70 12.10 -17.60
CA GLN A 151 -3.46 11.58 -16.26
C GLN A 151 -4.42 12.19 -15.25
N TRP A 152 -4.70 13.49 -15.38
CA TRP A 152 -5.73 14.17 -14.59
C TRP A 152 -7.13 13.57 -14.81
N MET A 153 -7.47 13.21 -16.04
CA MET A 153 -8.73 12.50 -16.33
C MET A 153 -8.80 11.14 -15.64
N LYS A 154 -7.69 10.39 -15.58
CA LYS A 154 -7.61 9.11 -14.86
C LYS A 154 -7.76 9.29 -13.34
N ILE A 155 -7.14 10.34 -12.79
CA ILE A 155 -7.30 10.71 -11.38
C ILE A 155 -8.76 11.07 -11.08
N ALA A 156 -9.38 11.91 -11.92
CA ALA A 156 -10.76 12.34 -11.73
C ALA A 156 -11.74 11.15 -11.81
N ASP A 157 -11.56 10.23 -12.75
CA ASP A 157 -12.35 9.00 -12.85
C ASP A 157 -12.16 8.10 -11.62
N HIS A 158 -10.93 7.97 -11.13
CA HIS A 158 -10.64 7.22 -9.91
C HIS A 158 -11.33 7.84 -8.69
N LEU A 159 -11.18 9.15 -8.46
CA LEU A 159 -11.84 9.86 -7.37
C LEU A 159 -13.35 9.75 -7.47
N HIS A 160 -13.93 9.89 -8.66
CA HIS A 160 -15.36 9.72 -8.87
C HIS A 160 -15.83 8.31 -8.48
N LYS A 161 -15.09 7.27 -8.88
CA LYS A 161 -15.39 5.88 -8.45
C LYS A 161 -15.25 5.70 -6.94
N LEU A 162 -14.22 6.28 -6.35
CA LEU A 162 -13.95 6.19 -4.92
C LEU A 162 -15.05 6.89 -4.10
N PHE A 163 -15.50 8.08 -4.50
CA PHE A 163 -16.63 8.76 -3.87
C PHE A 163 -17.93 7.98 -4.02
N ASN A 164 -18.23 7.44 -5.21
CA ASN A 164 -19.43 6.61 -5.41
C ASN A 164 -19.44 5.34 -4.57
N SER A 165 -18.27 4.76 -4.30
CA SER A 165 -18.12 3.54 -3.49
C SER A 165 -18.13 3.83 -1.98
N THR A 166 -17.66 5.01 -1.56
CA THR A 166 -17.65 5.44 -0.15
C THR A 166 -18.92 6.18 0.28
N LEU A 167 -19.79 6.54 -0.66
CA LEU A 167 -21.12 7.08 -0.37
C LEU A 167 -21.97 6.00 0.33
N PRO A 168 -22.47 6.25 1.56
CA PRO A 168 -23.35 5.31 2.24
C PRO A 168 -24.67 5.22 1.48
N SER A 169 -24.91 4.09 0.84
CA SER A 169 -26.17 3.77 0.15
C SER A 169 -27.32 3.39 1.12
N GLU A 170 -27.07 3.40 2.43
CA GLU A 170 -28.01 2.99 3.50
C GLU A 170 -28.88 4.14 4.06
N LEU A 171 -28.90 5.34 3.46
CA LEU A 171 -29.81 6.43 3.87
C LEU A 171 -31.00 6.62 2.92
N THR A 172 -31.21 5.72 1.96
CA THR A 172 -32.32 5.82 0.98
C THR A 172 -33.30 4.65 0.98
N ARG A 173 -33.35 3.86 2.06
CA ARG A 173 -34.36 2.79 2.22
C ARG A 173 -35.24 2.99 3.45
#